data_AF-A0A382UB06-F1
#
_entry.id   AF-A0A382UB06-F1
#
_cell.length_a   1.000
_cell.length_b   1.000
_cell.length_c   1.000
_cell.angle_alpha   90.00
_cell.angle_beta   90.00
_cell.angle_gamma   90.00
#
_symmetry.space_group_name_H-M   'P 1'
#
loop_
_entity.id
_entity.type
_entity.pdbx_description
1 polymer ?
#
loop_
_entity_poly.entity_id
_entity_poly.type
_entity_poly.pdbx_seq_one_letter_code
_entity_poly.pdbx_strand_id
1 'polypeptide(L)' 'VNAFGGHLREVRERLFGRDRAFSVRQVAGRVGIEPSYLSKIERGEESPPSEKTIRAIARELNENVDVLL' A
#
# COMPACT_ATOMS: atom_id res chain seq x y z
N VAL A 1 -7.21 1.56 -12.60
CA VAL A 1 -6.88 1.30 -11.19
C VAL A 1 -8.15 0.81 -10.50
N ASN A 2 -8.11 -0.29 -9.75
CA ASN A 2 -9.25 -0.76 -8.97
C ASN A 2 -9.41 0.08 -7.69
N ALA A 3 -10.59 0.07 -7.05
CA ALA A 3 -10.88 0.93 -5.90
C ALA A 3 -9.86 0.76 -4.76
N PHE A 4 -9.47 -0.49 -4.48
CA PHE A 4 -8.46 -0.84 -3.49
C PHE A 4 -7.09 -0.22 -3.80
N GLY A 5 -6.53 -0.48 -4.98
CA GLY A 5 -5.22 0.02 -5.38
C GLY A 5 -5.15 1.54 -5.44
N GLY A 6 -6.23 2.18 -5.90
CA GLY A 6 -6.34 3.63 -5.96
C GLY A 6 -6.31 4.26 -4.57
N HIS A 7 -7.15 3.77 -3.67
CA HIS A 7 -7.19 4.25 -2.29
C HIS A 7 -5.84 4.05 -1.59
N LEU A 8 -5.23 2.86 -1.75
CA LEU A 8 -3.93 2.57 -1.17
C LEU A 8 -2.85 3.55 -1.63
N ARG A 9 -2.84 3.86 -2.93
CA ARG A 9 -1.91 4.83 -3.52
C ARG A 9 -2.14 6.24 -2.96
N GLU A 10 -3.38 6.69 -2.88
CA GLU A 10 -3.72 8.01 -2.34
C GLU A 10 -3.24 8.19 -0.90
N VAL A 11 -3.49 7.19 -0.05
CA VAL A 11 -3.05 7.19 1.35
C VAL A 11 -1.52 7.27 1.43
N ARG A 12 -0.82 6.42 0.67
CA ARG A 12 0.66 6.42 0.66
C ARG A 12 1.22 7.74 0.14
N GLU A 13 0.69 8.29 -0.94
CA GLU A 13 1.16 9.56 -1.52
C GLU A 13 0.90 10.75 -0.58
N ARG A 14 -0.23 10.75 0.13
CA ARG A 14 -0.53 11.74 1.18
C ARG A 14 0.50 11.70 2.32
N LEU A 15 0.88 10.52 2.77
CA LEU A 15 1.94 10.35 3.79
C LEU A 15 3.31 10.72 3.23
N PHE A 16 3.60 10.35 1.98
CA PHE A 16 4.86 10.67 1.31
C PHE A 16 5.10 12.17 1.13
N GLY A 17 4.03 12.95 0.94
CA GLY A 17 4.11 14.41 0.89
C GLY A 17 4.58 15.05 2.20
N ARG A 18 4.50 14.32 3.32
CA ARG A 18 4.93 14.77 4.66
C ARG A 18 6.23 14.11 5.09
N ASP A 19 6.40 12.83 4.77
CA ASP A 19 7.56 12.04 5.14
C ASP A 19 8.00 11.14 3.97
N ARG A 20 9.24 11.34 3.51
CA ARG A 20 9.81 10.58 2.39
C ARG A 20 9.90 9.08 2.67
N ALA A 21 9.86 8.66 3.94
CA ALA A 21 9.82 7.26 4.35
C ALA A 21 8.65 6.47 3.75
N PHE A 22 7.60 7.15 3.27
CA PHE A 22 6.44 6.54 2.60
C PHE A 22 6.60 6.38 1.08
N SER A 23 7.84 6.38 0.57
CA SER A 23 8.08 5.97 -0.81
C SER A 23 7.68 4.50 -1.00
N VAL A 24 7.25 4.13 -2.22
CA VAL A 24 6.87 2.74 -2.57
C VAL A 24 7.93 1.73 -2.11
N ARG A 25 9.21 2.03 -2.35
CA ARG A 25 10.32 1.15 -1.98
C ARG A 25 10.44 0.95 -0.48
N GLN A 26 10.33 2.03 0.31
CA GLN A 26 10.50 1.95 1.76
C GLN A 26 9.30 1.31 2.46
N VAL A 27 8.08 1.63 2.02
CA VAL A 27 6.86 0.96 2.51
C VAL A 27 6.90 -0.53 2.21
N ALA A 28 7.18 -0.90 0.95
CA ALA A 28 7.30 -2.30 0.56
C ALA A 28 8.36 -3.04 1.39
N GLY A 29 9.52 -2.42 1.62
CA GLY A 29 10.58 -2.96 2.46
C GLY A 29 10.16 -3.21 3.91
N ARG A 30 9.40 -2.30 4.53
CA ARG A 30 8.90 -2.47 5.91
C ARG A 30 7.76 -3.48 6.02
N VAL A 31 6.92 -3.57 4.98
CA VAL A 31 5.87 -4.61 4.87
C VAL A 31 6.48 -6.00 4.59
N GLY A 32 7.69 -6.06 4.03
CA GLY A 32 8.36 -7.32 3.65
C GLY A 32 7.89 -7.85 2.29
N ILE A 33 7.55 -6.97 1.35
CA ILE A 33 7.17 -7.30 -0.02
C ILE A 33 8.06 -6.58 -1.04
N GLU A 34 8.06 -7.06 -2.27
CA GLU A 34 8.80 -6.41 -3.36
C GLU A 34 8.21 -5.04 -3.72
N PRO A 35 9.04 -3.99 -3.93
CA PRO A 35 8.55 -2.67 -4.35
C PRO A 35 7.71 -2.69 -5.63
N SER A 36 8.09 -3.56 -6.58
CA SER A 36 7.34 -3.74 -7.82
C SER A 36 5.95 -4.31 -7.57
N TYR A 37 5.80 -5.18 -6.57
CA TYR A 37 4.52 -5.77 -6.19
C TYR A 37 3.57 -4.74 -5.60
N LEU A 38 4.04 -3.93 -4.63
CA LEU A 38 3.26 -2.82 -4.09
C LEU A 38 2.85 -1.84 -5.20
N SER A 39 3.76 -1.55 -6.14
CA SER A 39 3.50 -0.66 -7.26
C SER A 39 2.41 -1.17 -8.22
N LYS A 40 2.40 -2.48 -8.51
CA LYS A 40 1.35 -3.09 -9.35
C LYS A 40 0.00 -3.11 -8.63
N ILE A 41 0.00 -3.39 -7.33
CA ILE A 41 -1.21 -3.31 -6.48
C ILE A 41 -1.81 -1.90 -6.56
N GLU A 42 -0.99 -0.86 -6.34
CA GLU A 42 -1.43 0.55 -6.41
C GLU A 42 -1.98 0.95 -7.79
N ARG A 43 -1.57 0.27 -8.86
CA ARG A 43 -2.09 0.49 -10.22
C ARG A 43 -3.31 -0.39 -10.56
N GLY A 44 -3.65 -1.35 -9.69
CA GLY A 44 -4.69 -2.35 -9.97
C GLY A 44 -4.31 -3.34 -11.07
N GLU A 45 -3.00 -3.56 -11.28
CA GLU A 45 -2.45 -4.51 -12.26
C GLU A 45 -2.28 -5.93 -11.67
N GLU A 46 -2.50 -6.08 -10.37
CA GLU A 46 -2.49 -7.36 -9.66
C GLU A 46 -3.81 -7.54 -8.92
N SER A 47 -4.16 -8.80 -8.68
CA SER A 47 -5.26 -9.12 -7.78
C SER A 47 -4.95 -8.61 -6.36
N PRO A 48 -5.98 -8.30 -5.55
CA PRO A 48 -5.76 -7.94 -4.15
C PRO A 48 -4.85 -8.97 -3.47
N PRO A 49 -3.84 -8.52 -2.70
CA PRO A 49 -2.92 -9.43 -2.05
C PRO A 49 -3.63 -10.22 -0.94
N SER A 50 -2.92 -11.18 -0.35
CA SER A 50 -3.48 -11.93 0.80
C SER A 50 -3.92 -10.99 1.93
N GLU A 51 -4.93 -11.39 2.71
CA GLU A 51 -5.39 -10.61 3.88
C GLU A 51 -4.25 -10.26 4.83
N LYS A 52 -3.31 -11.18 5.03
CA LYS A 52 -2.09 -10.94 5.83
C LYS A 52 -1.30 -9.74 5.31
N THR A 53 -1.13 -9.65 4.00
CA THR A 53 -0.43 -8.54 3.34
C THR A 53 -1.24 -7.25 3.42
N ILE A 54 -2.56 -7.30 3.21
CA ILE A 54 -3.45 -6.14 3.35
C ILE A 54 -3.32 -5.56 4.77
N ARG A 55 -3.42 -6.40 5.80
CA ARG A 55 -3.26 -5.99 7.21
C ARG A 55 -1.87 -5.40 7.50
N ALA A 56 -0.81 -5.95 6.91
CA ALA A 56 0.54 -5.41 7.08
C ALA A 56 0.70 -4.03 6.43
N ILE A 57 0.17 -3.85 5.22
CA ILE A 57 0.16 -2.56 4.52
C ILE A 57 -0.66 -1.53 5.30
N ALA A 58 -1.86 -1.89 5.77
CA ALA A 58 -2.72 -1.01 6.55
C ALA A 58 -2.02 -0.50 7.82
N ARG A 59 -1.36 -1.40 8.57
CA ARG A 59 -0.57 -1.02 9.76
C ARG A 59 0.57 -0.07 9.40
N GLU A 60 1.30 -0.37 8.33
CA GLU A 60 2.42 0.45 7.88
C GLU A 60 1.96 1.86 7.47
N LEU A 61 0.80 1.98 6.82
CA LEU A 61 0.24 3.27 6.42
C LEU A 61 -0.63 3.92 7.51
N ASN A 62 -0.73 3.31 8.70
CA ASN A 62 -1.61 3.74 9.78
C ASN A 62 -3.06 3.99 9.31
N GLU A 63 -3.54 3.14 8.41
CA GLU A 63 -4.87 3.21 7.79
C GLU A 63 -5.78 2.13 8.37
N ASN A 64 -7.08 2.37 8.38
CA ASN A 64 -8.03 1.38 8.89
C ASN A 64 -8.11 0.17 7.93
N VAL A 65 -7.83 -1.03 8.45
CA VAL A 65 -7.91 -2.29 7.70
C VAL A 65 -9.30 -2.50 7.10
N ASP A 66 -10.36 -2.10 7.80
CA ASP A 66 -11.75 -2.29 7.36
C ASP A 66 -12.13 -1.40 6.17
N VAL A 67 -11.34 -0.37 5.87
CA VAL A 67 -11.47 0.46 4.66
C VAL A 67 -10.75 -0.21 3.47
N LEU A 68 -9.83 -1.12 3.75
CA LEU A 68 -8.99 -1.81 2.77
C LEU A 68 -9.47 -3.25 2.45
N LEU A 69 -10.48 -3.75 3.16
CA LEU A 69 -11.08 -5.08 2.96
C LEU A 69 -12.45 -5.02 2.27
#